data_AF-F4P9Z5-F1
#
_entry.id   AF-F4P9Z5-F1
#
_cell.length_a   1.000
_cell.length_b   1.000
_cell.length_c   1.000
_cell.angle_alpha   90.00
_cell.angle_beta   90.00
_cell.angle_gamma   90.00
#
_symmetry.space_group_name_H-M   'P 1'
#
loop_
_entity.id
_entity.type
_entity.pdbx_description
1 polymer ?
#
loop_
_entity_poly.entity_id
_entity_poly.type
_entity_poly.pdbx_seq_one_letter_code
_entity_poly.pdbx_strand_id
1 'polypeptide(L)'
;MKFAVTVLASILFACSVTTASPVNPSATTSAKASISTVIPSSKTTPSKEDIALIKEYVLVKKDRDDAEEMHESIQLERLAQEELIKRLKQNPQELLIVSNTIENPPKYGERRKKLEQKLKQERENLDELTGKLRNSDYSILNRRLGEIKIKLVKSLTGKVLRQPTSHYLRLWESDPKFMKLISTFGNSTPSQQPGSEQASTSGTQNQLQHHKSSSSPSETSTVQPTQTSSST
;
A
#
# COMPACT_ATOMS: atom_id res chain seq x y z
N MET A 1 -12.49 -20.63 -19.27
CA MET A 1 -12.27 -21.32 -17.98
C MET A 1 -12.26 -22.82 -18.23
N LYS A 2 -11.11 -23.52 -18.06
CA LYS A 2 -10.98 -25.00 -17.91
C LYS A 2 -9.53 -25.55 -17.99
N PHE A 3 -8.51 -24.80 -17.56
CA PHE A 3 -7.11 -25.33 -17.56
C PHE A 3 -6.39 -25.26 -16.19
N ALA A 4 -7.07 -24.82 -15.12
CA ALA A 4 -6.43 -24.60 -13.82
C ALA A 4 -6.57 -25.75 -12.81
N VAL A 5 -7.27 -26.85 -13.15
CA VAL A 5 -7.65 -27.87 -12.14
C VAL A 5 -6.68 -29.07 -12.08
N THR A 6 -5.85 -29.29 -13.10
CA THR A 6 -5.09 -30.56 -13.21
C THR A 6 -3.74 -30.57 -12.47
N VAL A 7 -3.18 -29.41 -12.09
CA VAL A 7 -1.82 -29.35 -11.49
C VAL A 7 -1.84 -29.47 -9.95
N LEU A 8 -2.98 -29.25 -9.29
CA LEU A 8 -3.06 -29.27 -7.82
C LEU A 8 -3.16 -30.66 -7.18
N ALA A 9 -3.42 -31.72 -7.96
CA ALA A 9 -3.66 -33.06 -7.40
C ALA A 9 -2.39 -33.88 -7.08
N SER A 10 -1.19 -33.44 -7.50
CA SER A 10 0.03 -34.25 -7.39
C SER A 10 0.88 -34.02 -6.13
N ILE A 11 0.44 -33.19 -5.16
CA ILE A 11 1.27 -32.83 -3.98
C ILE A 11 0.68 -33.32 -2.64
N LEU A 12 -0.48 -34.00 -2.61
CA LEU A 12 -1.15 -34.39 -1.35
C LEU A 12 -0.95 -35.86 -0.91
N PHE A 13 0.00 -36.62 -1.46
CA PHE A 13 0.13 -38.06 -1.18
C PHE A 13 1.31 -38.47 -0.27
N ALA A 14 1.91 -37.57 0.50
CA ALA A 14 3.03 -37.95 1.38
C ALA A 14 3.01 -37.26 2.74
N CYS A 15 1.88 -37.36 3.46
CA CYS A 15 1.82 -37.08 4.90
C CYS A 15 1.40 -38.35 5.63
N SER A 16 2.37 -39.22 5.91
CA SER A 16 2.19 -40.31 6.89
C SER A 16 1.99 -39.68 8.27
N VAL A 17 0.73 -39.64 8.71
CA VAL A 17 0.35 -39.21 10.06
C VAL A 17 0.70 -40.34 11.03
N THR A 18 1.83 -40.19 11.73
CA THR A 18 2.12 -40.99 12.92
C THR A 18 1.23 -40.45 14.05
N THR A 19 0.11 -41.14 14.31
CA THR A 19 -0.73 -40.86 15.48
C THR A 19 0.00 -41.30 16.74
N ALA A 20 0.66 -40.37 17.43
CA ALA A 20 1.13 -40.59 18.80
C ALA A 20 -0.09 -40.65 19.74
N SER A 21 -0.14 -41.69 20.58
CA SER A 21 -1.20 -41.86 21.56
C SER A 21 -1.18 -40.72 22.59
N PRO A 22 -2.33 -40.14 22.97
CA PRO A 22 -2.36 -39.05 23.94
C PRO A 22 -1.97 -39.60 25.31
N VAL A 23 -0.80 -39.17 25.80
CA VAL A 23 -0.39 -39.38 27.18
C VAL A 23 -1.28 -38.49 28.05
N ASN A 24 -2.01 -39.12 28.96
CA ASN A 24 -2.86 -38.48 29.94
C ASN A 24 -1.98 -37.63 30.89
N PRO A 25 -2.10 -36.28 30.90
CA PRO A 25 -1.30 -35.48 31.82
C PRO A 25 -1.81 -35.68 33.25
N SER A 26 -1.04 -36.46 34.01
CA SER A 26 -1.21 -36.59 35.46
C SER A 26 -1.15 -35.22 36.12
N ALA A 27 -2.13 -34.97 36.99
CA ALA A 27 -2.29 -33.76 37.77
C ALA A 27 -0.95 -33.35 38.43
N THR A 28 -0.39 -32.24 37.97
CA THR A 28 0.74 -31.58 38.64
C THR A 28 0.19 -30.36 39.35
N THR A 29 0.36 -30.41 40.67
CA THR A 29 0.02 -29.40 41.67
C THR A 29 0.35 -27.98 41.21
N SER A 30 -0.67 -27.14 41.28
CA SER A 30 -0.62 -25.68 41.14
C SER A 30 0.37 -25.08 42.14
N ALA A 31 1.58 -24.78 41.67
CA ALA A 31 2.40 -23.74 42.27
C ALA A 31 2.03 -22.42 41.58
N LYS A 32 1.06 -21.72 42.17
CA LYS A 32 0.69 -20.35 41.79
C LYS A 32 1.87 -19.43 42.09
N ALA A 33 2.82 -19.34 41.17
CA ALA A 33 3.73 -18.22 41.10
C ALA A 33 2.89 -17.01 40.70
N SER A 34 2.56 -16.17 41.68
CA SER A 34 2.05 -14.82 41.46
C SER A 34 3.13 -14.00 40.75
N ILE A 35 3.27 -14.19 39.44
CA ILE A 35 3.78 -13.12 38.60
C ILE A 35 2.70 -12.06 38.70
N SER A 36 2.99 -11.03 39.50
CA SER A 36 2.25 -9.78 39.51
C SER A 36 2.37 -9.18 38.11
N THR A 37 1.50 -9.63 37.20
CA THR A 37 1.20 -8.88 36.00
C THR A 37 0.55 -7.61 36.51
N VAL A 38 1.39 -6.60 36.73
CA VAL A 38 0.96 -5.22 36.87
C VAL A 38 0.19 -4.93 35.59
N ILE A 39 -1.14 -5.11 35.65
CA ILE A 39 -2.05 -4.58 34.66
C ILE A 39 -1.69 -3.09 34.63
N PRO A 40 -1.16 -2.56 33.52
CA PRO A 40 -0.94 -1.13 33.45
C PRO A 40 -2.32 -0.53 33.68
N SER A 41 -2.47 0.17 34.81
CA SER A 41 -3.68 0.90 35.18
C SER A 41 -4.03 1.80 34.01
N SER A 42 -4.86 1.30 33.11
CA SER A 42 -5.42 2.06 32.01
C SER A 42 -6.26 3.13 32.66
N LYS A 43 -6.01 4.39 32.29
CA LYS A 43 -6.84 5.52 32.68
C LYS A 43 -8.32 5.12 32.51
N THR A 44 -9.11 5.19 33.59
CA THR A 44 -10.50 4.70 33.64
C THR A 44 -11.42 5.35 32.60
N THR A 45 -11.01 6.51 32.09
CA THR A 45 -11.69 7.21 30.99
C THR A 45 -10.63 7.90 30.12
N PRO A 46 -10.60 7.67 28.78
CA PRO A 46 -9.71 8.40 27.88
C PRO A 46 -10.05 9.90 27.88
N SER A 47 -9.03 10.77 27.86
CA SER A 47 -9.25 12.22 27.72
C SER A 47 -9.70 12.59 26.31
N LYS A 48 -10.06 13.86 26.08
CA LYS A 48 -10.43 14.37 24.76
C LYS A 48 -9.29 14.18 23.75
N GLU A 49 -8.06 14.37 24.20
CA GLU A 49 -6.83 14.17 23.42
C GLU A 49 -6.61 12.69 23.11
N ASP A 50 -6.84 11.80 24.08
CA ASP A 50 -6.76 10.35 23.87
C ASP A 50 -7.79 9.91 22.82
N ILE A 51 -9.03 10.41 22.89
CA ILE A 51 -10.08 10.13 21.90
C ILE A 51 -9.68 10.64 20.50
N ALA A 52 -9.08 11.83 20.40
CA ALA A 52 -8.60 12.36 19.13
C ALA A 52 -7.50 11.49 18.51
N LEU A 53 -6.55 11.02 19.33
CA LEU A 53 -5.50 10.08 18.89
C LEU A 53 -6.07 8.74 18.45
N ILE A 54 -7.09 8.21 19.14
CA ILE A 54 -7.76 6.96 18.74
C ILE A 54 -8.46 7.14 17.39
N LYS A 55 -9.14 8.27 17.16
CA LYS A 55 -9.74 8.57 15.84
C LYS A 55 -8.69 8.63 14.74
N GLU A 56 -7.59 9.35 14.98
CA GLU A 56 -6.50 9.44 14.02
C GLU A 56 -5.87 8.05 13.74
N TYR A 57 -5.67 7.24 14.78
CA TYR A 57 -5.20 5.86 14.66
C TYR A 57 -6.09 5.03 13.73
N VAL A 58 -7.42 5.10 13.92
CA VAL A 58 -8.37 4.32 13.13
C VAL A 58 -8.35 4.74 11.66
N LEU A 59 -8.35 6.06 11.39
CA LEU A 59 -8.31 6.59 10.04
C LEU A 59 -7.00 6.20 9.32
N VAL A 60 -5.85 6.50 9.92
CA VAL A 60 -4.55 6.21 9.31
C VAL A 60 -4.32 4.71 9.17
N LYS A 61 -4.81 3.89 10.11
CA LYS A 61 -4.73 2.42 9.98
C LYS A 61 -5.51 1.95 8.77
N LYS A 62 -6.72 2.45 8.55
CA LYS A 62 -7.54 2.09 7.38
C LYS A 62 -6.83 2.48 6.08
N ASP A 63 -6.42 3.73 5.95
CA ASP A 63 -5.72 4.21 4.74
C ASP A 63 -4.44 3.40 4.48
N ARG A 64 -3.71 3.03 5.55
CA ARG A 64 -2.51 2.21 5.48
C ARG A 64 -2.83 0.80 5.00
N ASP A 65 -3.87 0.17 5.51
CA ASP A 65 -4.26 -1.19 5.15
C ASP A 65 -4.74 -1.24 3.68
N ASP A 66 -5.49 -0.23 3.23
CA ASP A 66 -5.88 -0.08 1.81
C ASP A 66 -4.65 0.13 0.91
N ALA A 67 -3.67 0.93 1.35
CA ALA A 67 -2.41 1.13 0.63
C ALA A 67 -1.48 -0.10 0.65
N GLU A 68 -1.55 -0.93 1.69
CA GLU A 68 -0.76 -2.16 1.83
C GLU A 68 -1.12 -3.17 0.75
N GLU A 69 -2.42 -3.40 0.53
CA GLU A 69 -2.88 -4.35 -0.49
C GLU A 69 -2.34 -3.97 -1.89
N MET A 70 -2.41 -2.69 -2.24
CA MET A 70 -1.85 -2.19 -3.50
C MET A 70 -0.32 -2.34 -3.54
N HIS A 71 0.37 -2.02 -2.43
CA HIS A 71 1.83 -2.14 -2.33
C HIS A 71 2.29 -3.60 -2.50
N GLU A 72 1.65 -4.55 -1.82
CA GLU A 72 1.94 -5.97 -1.91
C GLU A 72 1.67 -6.53 -3.31
N SER A 73 0.57 -6.12 -3.93
CA SER A 73 0.24 -6.50 -5.32
C SER A 73 1.33 -6.04 -6.29
N ILE A 74 1.75 -4.77 -6.22
CA ILE A 74 2.82 -4.23 -7.08
C ILE A 74 4.15 -4.94 -6.79
N GLN A 75 4.44 -5.24 -5.52
CA GLN A 75 5.66 -5.96 -5.15
C GLN A 75 5.69 -7.37 -5.74
N LEU A 76 4.57 -8.08 -5.73
CA LEU A 76 4.46 -9.41 -6.33
C LEU A 76 4.65 -9.35 -7.86
N GLU A 77 4.02 -8.38 -8.52
CA GLU A 77 4.20 -8.14 -9.96
C GLU A 77 5.66 -7.84 -10.29
N ARG A 78 6.33 -7.02 -9.49
CA ARG A 78 7.76 -6.71 -9.63
C ARG A 78 8.62 -7.97 -9.55
N LEU A 79 8.37 -8.85 -8.57
CA LEU A 79 9.12 -10.11 -8.42
C LEU A 79 8.91 -11.05 -9.61
N ALA A 80 7.67 -11.15 -10.11
CA ALA A 80 7.38 -11.92 -11.31
C ALA A 80 8.11 -11.36 -12.55
N GLN A 81 8.20 -10.03 -12.66
CA GLN A 81 8.92 -9.33 -13.71
C GLN A 81 10.44 -9.56 -13.63
N GLU A 82 11.02 -9.53 -12.43
CA GLU A 82 12.43 -9.85 -12.19
C GLU A 82 12.77 -11.29 -12.62
N GLU A 83 11.92 -12.26 -12.26
CA GLU A 83 12.01 -13.67 -12.65
C GLU A 83 11.94 -13.82 -14.19
N LEU A 84 11.02 -13.11 -14.84
CA LEU A 84 10.90 -13.10 -16.31
C LEU A 84 12.19 -12.57 -16.96
N ILE A 85 12.71 -11.43 -16.50
CA ILE A 85 13.96 -10.86 -17.01
C ILE A 85 15.12 -11.83 -16.81
N LYS A 86 15.19 -12.51 -15.65
CA LYS A 86 16.22 -13.51 -15.37
C LYS A 86 16.18 -14.66 -16.39
N ARG A 87 14.99 -15.21 -16.66
CA ARG A 87 14.81 -16.26 -17.70
C ARG A 87 15.18 -15.76 -19.09
N LEU A 88 14.77 -14.55 -19.44
CA LEU A 88 15.11 -13.92 -20.71
C LEU A 88 16.61 -13.60 -20.87
N LYS A 89 17.37 -13.49 -19.77
CA LYS A 89 18.83 -13.35 -19.80
C LYS A 89 19.57 -14.68 -19.93
N GLN A 90 18.96 -15.77 -19.49
CA GLN A 90 19.52 -17.13 -19.60
C GLN A 90 19.29 -17.72 -21.01
N ASN A 91 18.12 -17.48 -21.60
CA ASN A 91 17.78 -17.94 -22.95
C ASN A 91 18.77 -17.54 -24.09
N PRO A 92 19.33 -16.31 -24.14
CA PRO A 92 20.35 -15.94 -25.10
C PRO A 92 21.65 -16.73 -24.93
N GLN A 93 21.99 -17.14 -23.70
CA GLN A 93 23.16 -18.00 -23.47
C GLN A 93 22.92 -19.41 -24.03
N GLU A 94 21.72 -19.96 -23.83
CA GLU A 94 21.32 -21.24 -24.42
C GLU A 94 21.29 -21.17 -25.96
N LEU A 95 20.75 -20.09 -26.51
CA LEU A 95 20.73 -19.83 -27.95
C LEU A 95 22.15 -19.71 -28.53
N LEU A 96 23.10 -19.13 -27.79
CA LEU A 96 24.49 -18.97 -28.22
C LEU A 96 25.23 -20.32 -28.24
N ILE A 97 24.92 -21.22 -27.30
CA ILE A 97 25.42 -22.61 -27.30
C ILE A 97 24.90 -23.37 -28.54
N VAL A 98 23.60 -23.23 -28.84
CA VAL A 98 22.94 -23.92 -29.97
C VAL A 98 23.35 -23.35 -31.33
N SER A 99 23.59 -22.04 -31.45
CA SER A 99 23.99 -21.43 -32.72
C SER A 99 25.41 -21.82 -33.13
N ASN A 100 26.30 -22.06 -32.17
CA ASN A 100 27.65 -22.54 -32.46
C ASN A 100 27.67 -23.96 -33.04
N THR A 101 26.55 -24.68 -32.98
CA THR A 101 26.36 -26.03 -33.52
C THR A 101 25.60 -26.06 -34.86
N ILE A 102 25.01 -24.94 -35.31
CA ILE A 102 24.15 -24.91 -36.50
C ILE A 102 24.63 -23.86 -37.51
N GLU A 103 24.82 -24.30 -38.75
CA GLU A 103 25.34 -23.56 -39.90
C GLU A 103 24.33 -22.55 -40.51
N ASN A 104 23.60 -21.77 -39.69
CA ASN A 104 22.62 -20.78 -40.17
C ASN A 104 22.71 -19.41 -39.44
N PRO A 105 23.70 -18.58 -39.78
CA PRO A 105 23.97 -17.29 -39.14
C PRO A 105 22.87 -16.21 -39.26
N PRO A 106 22.18 -16.00 -40.41
CA PRO A 106 21.30 -14.84 -40.57
C PRO A 106 20.04 -14.91 -39.69
N LYS A 107 19.46 -16.11 -39.53
CA LYS A 107 18.26 -16.35 -38.71
C LYS A 107 18.53 -16.17 -37.21
N TYR A 108 19.80 -16.31 -36.79
CA TYR A 108 20.22 -16.13 -35.41
C TYR A 108 20.29 -14.64 -35.02
N GLY A 109 20.83 -13.79 -35.90
CA GLY A 109 20.93 -12.34 -35.65
C GLY A 109 19.59 -11.65 -35.40
N GLU A 110 18.56 -12.01 -36.18
CA GLU A 110 17.20 -11.48 -36.00
C GLU A 110 16.57 -11.91 -34.67
N ARG A 111 16.74 -13.19 -34.28
CA ARG A 111 16.26 -13.72 -33.00
C ARG A 111 16.91 -13.00 -31.82
N ARG A 112 18.22 -12.77 -31.90
CA ARG A 112 18.97 -12.03 -30.87
C ARG A 112 18.45 -10.59 -30.73
N LYS A 113 18.30 -9.86 -31.84
CA LYS A 113 17.76 -8.48 -31.81
C LYS A 113 16.36 -8.43 -31.19
N LYS A 114 15.48 -9.37 -31.57
CA LYS A 114 14.12 -9.46 -31.00
C LYS A 114 14.14 -9.71 -29.49
N LEU A 115 15.04 -10.57 -29.03
CA LEU A 115 15.21 -10.87 -27.61
C LEU A 115 15.76 -9.67 -26.84
N GLU A 116 16.77 -8.97 -27.37
CA GLU A 116 17.32 -7.75 -26.78
C GLU A 116 16.25 -6.65 -26.67
N GLN A 117 15.44 -6.46 -27.71
CA GLN A 117 14.33 -5.50 -27.67
C GLN A 117 13.30 -5.87 -26.60
N LYS A 118 12.90 -7.15 -26.52
CA LYS A 118 11.99 -7.62 -25.46
C LYS A 118 12.59 -7.37 -24.07
N LEU A 119 13.86 -7.71 -23.88
CA LEU A 119 14.54 -7.52 -22.59
C LEU A 119 14.59 -6.04 -22.19
N LYS A 120 14.81 -5.14 -23.15
CA LYS A 120 14.72 -3.69 -22.90
C LYS A 120 13.33 -3.29 -22.41
N GLN A 121 12.28 -3.71 -23.11
CA GLN A 121 10.89 -3.43 -22.72
C GLN A 121 10.56 -3.97 -21.32
N GLU A 122 10.96 -5.22 -21.02
CA GLU A 122 10.69 -5.81 -19.70
C GLU A 122 11.42 -5.05 -18.57
N ARG A 123 12.60 -4.46 -18.84
CA ARG A 123 13.30 -3.60 -17.86
C ARG A 123 12.59 -2.27 -17.65
N GLU A 124 12.09 -1.65 -18.70
CA GLU A 124 11.30 -0.42 -18.60
C GLU A 124 10.05 -0.65 -17.74
N ASN A 125 9.35 -1.78 -17.93
CA ASN A 125 8.24 -2.19 -17.07
C ASN A 125 8.66 -2.37 -15.60
N LEU A 126 9.83 -2.98 -15.35
CA LEU A 126 10.36 -3.15 -14.00
C LEU A 126 10.67 -1.82 -13.32
N ASP A 127 11.22 -0.86 -14.07
CA ASP A 127 11.50 0.49 -13.58
C ASP A 127 10.20 1.23 -13.23
N GLU A 128 9.15 1.07 -14.05
CA GLU A 128 7.82 1.62 -13.76
C GLU A 128 7.23 1.05 -12.45
N LEU A 129 7.28 -0.27 -12.26
CA LEU A 129 6.82 -0.93 -11.03
C LEU A 129 7.61 -0.46 -9.81
N THR A 130 8.93 -0.29 -9.96
CA THR A 130 9.80 0.25 -8.90
C THR A 130 9.43 1.70 -8.56
N GLY A 131 9.13 2.51 -9.58
CA GLY A 131 8.61 3.86 -9.41
C GLY A 131 7.29 3.89 -8.64
N LYS A 132 6.34 3.02 -8.99
CA LYS A 132 5.05 2.89 -8.30
C LYS A 132 5.23 2.53 -6.81
N LEU A 133 6.12 1.59 -6.48
CA LEU A 133 6.41 1.24 -5.09
C LEU A 133 7.01 2.41 -4.31
N ARG A 134 7.96 3.13 -4.92
CA ARG A 134 8.60 4.29 -4.29
C ARG A 134 7.61 5.42 -4.01
N ASN A 135 6.65 5.61 -4.91
CA ASN A 135 5.62 6.63 -4.81
C ASN A 135 4.39 6.17 -4.03
N SER A 136 4.38 4.93 -3.53
CA SER A 136 3.25 4.43 -2.74
C SER A 136 3.19 5.12 -1.38
N ASP A 137 1.98 5.52 -1.00
CA ASP A 137 1.74 6.15 0.31
C ASP A 137 1.97 5.19 1.48
N TYR A 138 2.02 3.87 1.21
CA TYR A 138 2.18 2.84 2.22
C TYR A 138 3.32 3.13 3.21
N SER A 139 4.51 3.51 2.72
CA SER A 139 5.66 3.77 3.60
C SER A 139 5.42 4.98 4.52
N ILE A 140 4.77 6.03 3.98
CA ILE A 140 4.45 7.25 4.71
C ILE A 140 3.39 6.96 5.78
N LEU A 141 2.32 6.29 5.37
CA LEU A 141 1.21 5.90 6.25
C LEU A 141 1.67 4.93 7.34
N ASN A 142 2.52 3.95 7.01
CA ASN A 142 3.07 3.00 7.95
C ASN A 142 3.95 3.70 9.01
N ARG A 143 4.78 4.66 8.59
CA ARG A 143 5.56 5.50 9.52
C ARG A 143 4.63 6.33 10.43
N ARG A 144 3.66 7.04 9.85
CA ARG A 144 2.70 7.85 10.60
C ARG A 144 1.92 7.02 11.62
N LEU A 145 1.47 5.84 11.21
CA LEU A 145 0.76 4.90 12.09
C LEU A 145 1.66 4.48 13.27
N GLY A 146 2.95 4.24 13.04
CA GLY A 146 3.92 3.96 14.10
C GLY A 146 4.05 5.09 15.12
N GLU A 147 4.09 6.34 14.67
CA GLU A 147 4.15 7.52 15.54
C GLU A 147 2.88 7.67 16.39
N ILE A 148 1.70 7.49 15.77
CA ILE A 148 0.41 7.54 16.48
C ILE A 148 0.34 6.44 17.54
N LYS A 149 0.75 5.21 17.19
CA LYS A 149 0.83 4.07 18.13
C LYS A 149 1.67 4.40 19.36
N ILE A 150 2.84 5.01 19.17
CA ILE A 150 3.73 5.42 20.28
C ILE A 150 3.05 6.48 21.16
N LYS A 151 2.47 7.52 20.55
CA LYS A 151 1.76 8.59 21.27
C LYS A 151 0.61 8.03 22.10
N LEU A 152 -0.18 7.13 21.50
CA LEU A 152 -1.33 6.51 22.13
C LEU A 152 -0.92 5.65 23.34
N VAL A 153 0.11 4.81 23.21
CA VAL A 153 0.63 4.02 24.33
C VAL A 153 1.14 4.93 25.45
N LYS A 154 1.87 5.99 25.12
CA LYS A 154 2.36 6.95 26.11
C LYS A 154 1.21 7.65 26.85
N SER A 155 0.17 8.08 26.13
CA SER A 155 -0.93 8.86 26.72
C SER A 155 -1.83 8.01 27.61
N LEU A 156 -2.18 6.80 27.18
CA LEU A 156 -3.10 5.92 27.92
C LEU A 156 -2.44 5.18 29.09
N THR A 157 -1.13 4.92 29.02
CA THR A 157 -0.40 4.26 30.12
C THR A 157 0.22 5.24 31.11
N GLY A 158 0.41 6.51 30.72
CA GLY A 158 1.02 7.56 31.55
C GLY A 158 2.46 7.26 32.00
N LYS A 159 3.11 6.24 31.42
CA LYS A 159 4.40 5.71 31.88
C LYS A 159 5.43 5.71 30.76
N VAL A 160 6.71 5.70 31.15
CA VAL A 160 7.81 5.36 30.24
C VAL A 160 7.60 3.93 29.75
N LEU A 161 7.69 3.74 28.43
CA LEU A 161 7.52 2.45 27.77
C LEU A 161 8.59 1.48 28.29
N ARG A 162 8.21 0.58 29.21
CA ARG A 162 9.10 -0.51 29.67
C ARG A 162 9.10 -1.70 28.73
N GLN A 163 8.11 -1.77 27.85
CA GLN A 163 7.93 -2.81 26.85
C GLN A 163 7.76 -2.16 25.47
N PRO A 164 8.04 -2.90 24.37
CA PRO A 164 7.76 -2.42 23.03
C PRO A 164 6.30 -2.01 22.86
N THR A 165 6.04 -0.98 22.05
CA THR A 165 4.68 -0.48 21.74
C THR A 165 3.74 -1.58 21.28
N SER A 166 4.25 -2.58 20.54
CA SER A 166 3.50 -3.75 20.07
C SER A 166 2.90 -4.60 21.20
N HIS A 167 3.56 -4.68 22.36
CA HIS A 167 3.05 -5.43 23.51
C HIS A 167 1.76 -4.80 24.06
N TYR A 168 1.75 -3.47 24.22
CA TYR A 168 0.57 -2.75 24.72
C TYR A 168 -0.58 -2.76 23.72
N LEU A 169 -0.28 -2.59 22.43
CA LEU A 169 -1.30 -2.66 21.38
C LEU A 169 -1.97 -4.04 21.34
N ARG A 170 -1.20 -5.13 21.41
CA ARG A 170 -1.78 -6.48 21.45
C ARG A 170 -2.70 -6.67 22.64
N LEU A 171 -2.33 -6.13 23.80
CA LEU A 171 -3.17 -6.18 25.00
C LEU A 171 -4.49 -5.43 24.79
N TRP A 172 -4.46 -4.25 24.17
CA TRP A 172 -5.65 -3.47 23.89
C TRP A 172 -6.51 -4.04 22.76
N GLU A 173 -5.90 -4.56 21.70
CA GLU A 173 -6.60 -5.26 20.62
C GLU A 173 -7.28 -6.54 21.13
N SER A 174 -6.83 -7.07 22.27
CA SER A 174 -7.48 -8.18 22.97
C SER A 174 -8.59 -7.73 23.94
N ASP A 175 -8.72 -6.42 24.24
CA ASP A 175 -9.76 -5.88 25.11
C ASP A 175 -11.03 -5.55 24.28
N PRO A 176 -12.15 -6.25 24.51
CA PRO A 176 -13.40 -6.00 23.81
C PRO A 176 -13.90 -4.55 23.94
N LYS A 177 -13.62 -3.87 25.06
CA LYS A 177 -14.04 -2.47 25.26
C LYS A 177 -13.28 -1.54 24.33
N PHE A 178 -11.99 -1.76 24.18
CA PHE A 178 -11.15 -0.98 23.28
C PHE A 178 -11.51 -1.25 21.82
N MET A 179 -11.74 -2.52 21.46
CA MET A 179 -12.18 -2.88 20.11
C MET A 179 -13.56 -2.29 19.77
N LYS A 180 -14.48 -2.27 20.73
CA LYS A 180 -15.77 -1.58 20.58
C LYS A 180 -15.55 -0.08 20.31
N LEU A 181 -14.66 0.58 21.06
CA LEU A 181 -14.33 1.99 20.84
C LEU A 181 -13.74 2.23 19.44
N ILE A 182 -12.78 1.40 19.00
CA ILE A 182 -12.24 1.46 17.62
C ILE A 182 -13.35 1.32 16.59
N SER A 183 -14.25 0.35 16.76
CA SER A 183 -15.33 0.11 15.79
C SER A 183 -16.30 1.28 15.67
N THR A 184 -16.56 2.02 16.76
CA THR A 184 -17.42 3.22 16.71
C THR A 184 -16.81 4.32 15.83
N PHE A 185 -15.49 4.46 15.84
CA PHE A 185 -14.81 5.43 15.00
C PHE A 185 -14.58 4.92 13.57
N GLY A 186 -14.38 3.62 13.38
CA GLY A 186 -14.15 3.02 12.06
C GLY A 186 -15.38 3.09 11.14
N ASN A 187 -16.58 3.08 11.73
CA ASN A 187 -17.85 3.21 11.01
C ASN A 187 -18.29 4.67 10.82
N SER A 188 -17.58 5.62 11.43
CA SER A 188 -17.84 7.04 11.22
C SER A 188 -17.16 7.46 9.92
N THR A 189 -17.88 7.38 8.80
CA THR A 189 -17.45 7.99 7.53
C THR A 189 -17.02 9.43 7.80
N PRO A 190 -15.87 9.92 7.30
CA PRO A 190 -15.49 11.32 7.44
C PRO A 190 -16.50 12.18 6.65
N SER A 191 -17.59 12.60 7.29
CA SER A 191 -18.39 13.68 6.76
C SER A 191 -17.53 14.93 6.85
N GLN A 192 -17.04 15.35 5.69
CA GLN A 192 -16.58 16.69 5.34
C GLN A 192 -15.95 17.53 6.48
N GLN A 193 -14.65 17.71 6.34
CA GLN A 193 -13.88 18.87 6.80
C GLN A 193 -14.75 20.11 7.13
N PRO A 194 -14.74 20.64 8.37
CA PRO A 194 -15.37 21.92 8.67
C PRO A 194 -14.45 23.03 8.16
N GLY A 195 -14.61 23.37 6.88
CA GLY A 195 -14.04 24.57 6.29
C GLY A 195 -15.08 25.68 6.27
N SER A 196 -14.88 26.70 7.11
CA SER A 196 -15.48 28.04 7.01
C SER A 196 -16.95 28.20 7.41
N GLU A 197 -17.21 28.23 8.72
CA GLU A 197 -18.13 29.22 9.29
C GLU A 197 -17.32 30.45 9.72
N GLN A 198 -17.29 31.47 8.86
CA GLN A 198 -17.17 32.85 9.32
C GLN A 198 -18.43 33.59 8.86
N ALA A 199 -19.25 33.94 9.84
CA ALA A 199 -20.42 34.79 9.65
C ALA A 199 -20.01 36.27 9.59
N SER A 200 -20.69 36.96 8.68
CA SER A 200 -20.88 38.39 8.45
C SER A 200 -20.57 39.39 9.58
N THR A 201 -20.03 40.55 9.18
CA THR A 201 -20.68 41.90 9.10
C THR A 201 -19.75 42.76 8.23
N SER A 202 -20.09 43.84 7.52
CA SER A 202 -21.13 44.87 7.60
C SER A 202 -21.17 45.58 6.22
N GLY A 203 -22.34 46.05 5.80
CA GLY A 203 -22.53 46.65 4.48
C GLY A 203 -21.85 48.01 4.27
N THR A 204 -21.57 48.31 3.00
CA THR A 204 -21.66 49.66 2.44
C THR A 204 -22.14 49.57 0.99
N GLN A 205 -23.27 50.25 0.79
CA GLN A 205 -23.93 50.65 -0.45
C GLN A 205 -22.98 51.37 -1.42
N ASN A 206 -22.98 51.01 -2.70
CA ASN A 206 -22.89 52.03 -3.75
C ASN A 206 -23.44 51.57 -5.10
N GLN A 207 -24.19 52.49 -5.68
CA GLN A 207 -24.90 52.44 -6.95
C GLN A 207 -23.94 52.29 -8.13
N LEU A 208 -24.41 51.65 -9.20
CA LEU A 208 -24.30 52.22 -10.55
C LEU A 208 -25.33 51.57 -11.48
N GLN A 209 -26.14 52.43 -12.07
CA GLN A 209 -27.25 52.16 -12.95
C GLN A 209 -26.84 52.64 -14.37
N HIS A 210 -27.25 51.90 -15.41
CA HIS A 210 -27.18 52.22 -16.86
C HIS A 210 -25.80 52.07 -17.55
N HIS A 211 -25.61 51.56 -18.77
CA HIS A 211 -26.37 51.44 -20.03
C HIS A 211 -25.93 50.15 -20.78
N LYS A 212 -26.82 49.34 -21.36
CA LYS A 212 -27.31 49.31 -22.77
C LYS A 212 -26.26 48.90 -23.85
N SER A 213 -26.41 47.66 -24.31
CA SER A 213 -26.19 47.08 -25.67
C SER A 213 -24.78 46.99 -26.27
N SER A 214 -24.39 45.78 -26.72
CA SER A 214 -24.27 45.44 -28.16
C SER A 214 -23.44 44.16 -28.41
N SER A 215 -24.13 43.15 -28.93
CA SER A 215 -23.79 42.22 -30.04
C SER A 215 -22.48 41.42 -30.11
N SER A 216 -22.71 40.15 -30.48
CA SER A 216 -21.82 39.00 -30.66
C SER A 216 -21.01 39.01 -32.01
N PRO A 217 -20.53 37.87 -32.53
CA PRO A 217 -19.11 37.53 -32.64
C PRO A 217 -18.62 37.54 -34.11
N SER A 218 -17.35 37.23 -34.36
CA SER A 218 -16.90 36.87 -35.71
C SER A 218 -15.90 35.71 -35.66
N GLU A 219 -16.16 34.77 -36.55
CA GLU A 219 -15.64 33.43 -36.73
C GLU A 219 -14.62 33.40 -37.89
N THR A 220 -13.60 32.53 -37.78
CA THR A 220 -12.90 31.80 -38.88
C THR A 220 -12.09 32.68 -39.89
N SER A 221 -10.97 32.30 -40.51
CA SER A 221 -10.51 31.02 -41.04
C SER A 221 -9.04 31.15 -41.55
N THR A 222 -8.23 30.14 -41.24
CA THR A 222 -7.28 29.39 -42.10
C THR A 222 -6.22 30.08 -43.00
N VAL A 223 -4.99 29.54 -42.94
CA VAL A 223 -4.11 29.06 -44.04
C VAL A 223 -2.65 29.54 -43.92
N GLN A 224 -1.76 28.55 -43.74
CA GLN A 224 -0.31 28.56 -43.91
C GLN A 224 0.05 28.51 -45.42
N PRO A 225 1.21 29.01 -45.89
CA PRO A 225 2.25 28.04 -46.27
C PRO A 225 3.71 28.49 -46.04
N THR A 226 4.52 27.45 -46.06
CA THR A 226 5.99 27.25 -45.98
C THR A 226 6.80 27.91 -47.12
N GLN A 227 8.03 28.39 -46.86
CA GLN A 227 9.31 27.88 -47.42
C GLN A 227 10.50 28.89 -47.49
N THR A 228 11.62 28.45 -46.91
CA THR A 228 13.04 28.42 -47.39
C THR A 228 13.71 29.63 -48.06
N SER A 229 14.84 30.12 -47.51
CA SER A 229 16.21 29.83 -48.02
C SER A 229 17.30 30.78 -47.47
N SER A 230 18.45 30.15 -47.22
CA SER A 230 19.85 30.55 -47.11
C SER A 230 20.32 31.99 -47.33
N SER A 231 21.38 32.39 -46.61
CA SER A 231 22.54 33.09 -47.19
C SER A 231 23.79 32.97 -46.30
N THR A 232 24.87 32.49 -46.93
CA THR A 232 26.33 32.67 -46.72
C THR A 232 26.96 32.50 -45.34
#